data_AF-A0A7X4JN73-F1
#
_entry.id   AF-A0A7X4JN73-F1
#
_cell.length_a   1.000
_cell.length_b   1.000
_cell.length_c   1.000
_cell.angle_alpha   90.00
_cell.angle_beta   90.00
_cell.angle_gamma   90.00
#
_symmetry.space_group_name_H-M   'P 1'
#
loop_
_entity.id
_entity.type
_entity.pdbx_description
1 polymer ?
#
loop_
_entity_poly.entity_id
_entity_poly.type
_entity_poly.pdbx_seq_one_letter_code
_entity_poly.pdbx_strand_id
1 'polypeptide(L)'
;MDNYQAFYEERFVRNLIRYSNLRQRIQRKIEQILVNPYDRTERLGRVSGGLDLRGCRSSRVDRNFRIIFVICEECQSIKECQYCFCDEKESETVVFLTVGPHVRAYTMR
;
A
#
# COMPACT_ATOMS: atom_id res chain seq x y z
N MET A 1 10.45 3.77 -19.83
CA MET A 1 10.02 4.19 -18.48
C MET A 1 9.85 2.91 -17.73
N ASP A 2 10.79 2.63 -16.84
CA ASP A 2 10.74 1.42 -16.03
C ASP A 2 9.67 1.65 -14.96
N ASN A 3 8.73 0.70 -14.86
CA ASN A 3 7.69 0.74 -13.84
C ASN A 3 8.27 0.15 -12.55
N TYR A 4 7.75 0.58 -11.40
CA TYR A 4 8.10 -0.01 -10.13
C TYR A 4 7.74 -1.51 -10.13
N GLN A 5 8.54 -2.30 -9.41
CA GLN A 5 8.24 -3.70 -9.15
C GLN A 5 7.21 -3.84 -8.03
N ALA A 6 6.35 -4.86 -8.13
CA ALA A 6 5.33 -5.12 -7.12
C ALA A 6 5.75 -6.27 -6.20
N PHE A 7 5.66 -6.04 -4.89
CA PHE A 7 5.69 -7.09 -3.88
C PHE A 7 4.37 -7.10 -3.12
N TYR A 8 3.82 -8.29 -2.84
CA TYR A 8 2.51 -8.43 -2.20
C TYR A 8 2.64 -9.19 -0.88
N GLU A 9 2.29 -8.52 0.22
CA GLU A 9 2.20 -9.17 1.53
C GLU A 9 1.06 -10.19 1.55
N GLU A 10 1.20 -11.24 2.38
CA GLU A 10 0.19 -12.30 2.49
C GLU A 10 -1.21 -11.75 2.83
N ARG A 11 -1.26 -10.70 3.67
CA ARG A 11 -2.50 -10.02 4.01
C ARG A 11 -3.15 -9.38 2.79
N PHE A 12 -2.34 -8.75 1.93
CA PHE A 12 -2.84 -8.16 0.68
C PHE A 12 -3.45 -9.24 -0.20
N VAL A 13 -2.73 -10.34 -0.42
CA VAL A 13 -3.20 -11.47 -1.25
C VAL A 13 -4.50 -12.05 -0.70
N ARG A 14 -4.57 -12.27 0.61
CA ARG A 14 -5.78 -12.78 1.29
C ARG A 14 -6.97 -11.84 1.13
N ASN A 15 -6.76 -10.54 1.28
CA ASN A 15 -7.82 -9.54 1.12
C ASN A 15 -8.22 -9.37 -0.36
N LEU A 16 -7.30 -9.51 -1.31
CA LEU A 16 -7.61 -9.52 -2.74
C LEU A 16 -8.56 -10.68 -3.10
N ILE A 17 -8.34 -11.86 -2.50
CA ILE A 17 -9.24 -13.02 -2.64
C ILE A 17 -10.60 -12.72 -2.00
N ARG A 18 -10.60 -12.20 -0.76
CA ARG A 18 -11.84 -11.84 -0.03
C ARG A 18 -12.71 -10.84 -0.79
N TYR A 19 -12.09 -9.89 -1.47
CA TYR A 19 -12.78 -8.82 -2.22
C TYR A 19 -12.71 -9.05 -3.73
N SER A 20 -12.93 -10.31 -4.15
CA SER A 20 -12.82 -10.75 -5.54
C SER A 20 -13.73 -9.98 -6.50
N ASN A 21 -14.90 -9.52 -6.04
CA ASN A 21 -15.83 -8.68 -6.79
C ASN A 21 -15.23 -7.30 -7.19
N LEU A 22 -14.20 -6.83 -6.48
CA LEU A 22 -13.48 -5.59 -6.78
C LEU A 22 -12.12 -5.84 -7.44
N ARG A 23 -11.73 -7.09 -7.68
CA ARG A 23 -10.39 -7.48 -8.13
C ARG A 23 -9.91 -6.71 -9.36
N GLN A 24 -10.76 -6.55 -10.38
CA GLN A 24 -10.37 -5.80 -11.58
C GLN A 24 -10.10 -4.31 -11.30
N ARG A 25 -10.86 -3.69 -10.39
CA ARG A 25 -10.63 -2.29 -9.99
C ARG A 25 -9.35 -2.14 -9.18
N ILE A 26 -9.11 -3.08 -8.27
CA ILE A 26 -7.88 -3.14 -7.46
C ILE A 26 -6.65 -3.33 -8.38
N GLN A 27 -6.73 -4.24 -9.34
CA GLN A 27 -5.67 -4.52 -10.31
C GLN A 27 -5.31 -3.28 -11.14
N ARG A 28 -6.30 -2.61 -11.73
CA ARG A 28 -6.07 -1.35 -12.45
C ARG A 28 -5.42 -0.28 -11.57
N LYS A 29 -5.79 -0.26 -10.28
CA LYS A 29 -5.20 0.69 -9.35
C LYS A 29 -3.76 0.35 -9.00
N ILE A 30 -3.42 -0.93 -8.85
CA ILE A 30 -2.03 -1.40 -8.72
C ILE A 30 -1.21 -0.96 -9.94
N GLU A 31 -1.70 -1.22 -11.15
CA GLU A 31 -1.00 -0.84 -12.39
C GLU A 31 -0.72 0.67 -12.44
N GLN A 32 -1.67 1.50 -12.04
CA GLN A 32 -1.46 2.95 -11.92
C GLN A 32 -0.40 3.31 -10.87
N ILE A 33 -0.42 2.65 -9.71
CA ILE A 33 0.56 2.86 -8.65
C ILE A 33 1.96 2.48 -9.12
N LEU A 34 2.12 1.40 -9.90
CA LEU A 34 3.43 0.97 -10.39
C LEU A 34 4.01 1.89 -11.47
N VAL A 35 3.16 2.63 -12.19
CA VAL A 35 3.62 3.67 -13.12
C VAL A 35 4.18 4.89 -12.36
N ASN A 36 3.49 5.33 -11.31
CA ASN A 36 3.97 6.39 -10.42
C ASN A 36 3.34 6.26 -9.02
N PRO A 37 4.07 5.75 -8.02
CA PRO A 37 3.49 5.47 -6.70
C PRO A 37 3.26 6.73 -5.84
N TYR A 38 3.75 7.89 -6.30
CA TYR A 38 3.54 9.19 -5.67
C TYR A 38 2.27 9.89 -6.19
N ASP A 39 1.78 9.52 -7.37
CA ASP A 39 0.64 10.20 -7.99
C ASP A 39 -0.68 9.84 -7.30
N ARG A 40 -1.40 10.88 -6.84
CA ARG A 40 -2.71 10.76 -6.18
C ARG A 40 -2.70 9.76 -5.01
N THR A 41 -1.62 9.78 -4.22
CA THR A 41 -1.47 8.99 -2.99
C THR A 41 -1.23 9.90 -1.80
N GLU A 42 -1.67 9.45 -0.62
CA GLU A 42 -1.61 10.22 0.62
C GLU A 42 -0.58 9.54 1.55
N ARG A 43 0.37 10.30 2.11
CA ARG A 43 1.24 9.79 3.18
C ARG A 43 0.41 9.56 4.44
N LEU A 44 0.65 8.44 5.10
CA LEU A 44 0.00 8.10 6.34
C LEU A 44 0.84 8.54 7.54
N GLY A 45 0.14 8.90 8.61
CA GLY A 45 0.72 9.23 9.90
C GLY A 45 0.24 8.28 10.99
N ARG A 46 0.37 8.72 12.23
CA ARG A 46 -0.17 8.00 13.37
C ARG A 46 -1.69 8.15 13.42
N VAL A 47 -2.41 7.03 13.46
CA VAL A 47 -3.86 7.05 13.70
C VAL A 47 -4.09 7.13 15.20
N SER A 48 -4.83 8.15 15.68
CA SER A 48 -5.13 8.29 17.11
C SER A 48 -5.87 7.06 17.63
N GLY A 49 -5.35 6.42 18.69
CA GLY A 49 -5.87 5.16 19.22
C GLY A 49 -5.71 3.95 18.29
N GLY A 50 -4.92 4.07 17.21
CA GLY A 50 -4.69 3.04 16.20
C GLY A 50 -3.22 2.77 15.93
N LEU A 51 -2.95 2.19 14.75
CA LEU A 51 -1.61 1.83 14.31
C LEU A 51 -0.79 3.07 13.93
N ASP A 52 0.53 2.93 14.06
CA ASP A 52 1.47 3.89 13.53
C ASP A 52 1.80 3.54 12.08
N LEU A 53 1.17 4.24 11.14
CA LEU A 53 1.31 3.99 9.70
C LEU A 53 2.31 4.96 9.06
N ARG A 54 3.17 5.62 9.84
CA ARG A 54 4.24 6.45 9.29
C ARG A 54 5.10 5.65 8.32
N GLY A 55 5.44 6.27 7.19
CA GLY A 55 6.16 5.64 6.08
C GLY A 55 5.28 4.82 5.13
N CYS A 56 4.01 4.58 5.47
CA CYS A 56 3.04 4.03 4.53
C CYS A 56 2.39 5.12 3.69
N ARG A 57 1.85 4.70 2.54
CA ARG A 57 0.98 5.48 1.68
C ARG A 57 -0.36 4.80 1.49
N SER A 58 -1.35 5.62 1.15
CA SER A 58 -2.71 5.20 0.87
C SER A 58 -3.15 5.69 -0.50
N SER A 59 -3.82 4.83 -1.26
CA SER A 59 -4.48 5.24 -2.49
C SER A 59 -5.92 4.72 -2.55
N ARG A 60 -6.80 5.53 -3.15
CA ARG A 60 -8.23 5.24 -3.28
C ARG A 60 -8.47 4.29 -4.43
N VAL A 61 -9.12 3.15 -4.18
CA VAL A 61 -9.70 2.34 -5.25
C VAL A 61 -11.07 2.90 -5.63
N ASP A 62 -11.85 3.28 -4.62
CA ASP A 62 -13.10 4.04 -4.76
C ASP A 62 -13.34 4.91 -3.52
N ARG A 63 -14.58 5.39 -3.32
CA ARG A 63 -14.95 6.22 -2.17
C ARG A 63 -14.67 5.53 -0.83
N ASN A 64 -14.86 4.21 -0.75
CA ASN A 64 -14.85 3.44 0.50
C ASN A 64 -13.67 2.48 0.62
N PHE A 65 -12.99 2.14 -0.48
CA PHE A 65 -11.86 1.22 -0.50
C PHE A 65 -10.50 1.91 -0.65
N ARG A 66 -9.50 1.33 0.01
CA ARG A 66 -8.12 1.83 0.05
C ARG A 66 -7.14 0.69 -0.16
N ILE A 67 -6.05 1.01 -0.83
CA ILE A 67 -4.82 0.21 -0.85
C ILE A 67 -3.81 0.92 0.03
N ILE A 68 -3.20 0.20 0.97
CA ILE A 68 -2.07 0.68 1.75
C ILE A 68 -0.82 -0.04 1.29
N PHE A 69 0.25 0.72 1.06
CA PHE A 69 1.51 0.24 0.51
C PHE A 69 2.68 1.09 1.03
N VAL A 70 3.91 0.62 0.84
CA VAL A 70 5.14 1.40 1.03
C VAL A 70 5.93 1.43 -0.28
N ILE A 71 6.72 2.47 -0.48
CA ILE A 71 7.66 2.60 -1.59
C ILE A 71 9.05 2.45 -0.99
N CYS A 72 9.87 1.54 -1.49
CA CYS A 72 11.13 1.19 -0.83
C CYS A 72 12.12 2.35 -0.77
N GLU A 73 12.27 3.12 -1.85
CA GLU A 73 13.09 4.34 -1.83
C GLU A 73 12.61 5.39 -0.81
N GLU A 74 11.31 5.44 -0.49
CA GLU A 74 10.76 6.37 0.48
C GLU A 74 10.91 5.84 1.91
N CYS A 75 10.53 4.57 2.15
CA CYS A 75 10.47 4.03 3.52
C CYS A 75 11.85 3.84 4.15
N GLN A 76 12.89 3.55 3.35
CA GLN A 76 14.27 3.43 3.84
C GLN A 76 14.77 4.73 4.52
N SER A 77 14.22 5.89 4.13
CA SER A 77 14.55 7.17 4.74
C SER A 77 13.79 7.48 6.05
N ILE A 78 12.77 6.68 6.38
CA ILE A 78 11.84 6.92 7.50
C ILE A 78 12.11 5.90 8.61
N LYS A 79 12.88 6.32 9.62
CA LYS A 79 13.31 5.46 10.74
C LYS A 79 12.14 4.88 11.55
N GLU A 80 11.02 5.57 11.60
CA GLU A 80 9.83 5.16 12.35
C GLU A 80 8.87 4.27 11.55
N CYS A 81 9.21 3.89 10.32
CA CYS A 81 8.34 3.06 9.50
C CYS A 81 8.30 1.62 10.01
N GLN A 82 7.20 1.25 10.67
CA GLN A 82 6.99 -0.09 11.21
C GLN A 82 6.64 -1.16 10.15
N TYR A 83 6.36 -0.71 8.92
CA TYR A 83 5.91 -1.57 7.81
C TYR A 83 6.86 -1.49 6.60
N CYS A 84 8.11 -1.05 6.82
CA CYS A 84 9.13 -1.02 5.77
C CYS A 84 9.66 -2.44 5.55
N PHE A 85 8.99 -3.21 4.68
CA PHE A 85 9.39 -4.57 4.32
C PHE A 85 10.27 -4.58 3.07
N CYS A 86 11.25 -3.67 3.03
CA CYS A 86 12.10 -3.43 1.87
C CYS A 86 13.51 -4.02 2.03
N ASP A 87 13.71 -4.86 3.03
CA ASP A 87 14.94 -5.62 3.19
C ASP A 87 15.18 -6.45 1.92
N GLU A 88 16.39 -6.32 1.37
CA GLU A 88 16.85 -6.99 0.15
C GLU A 88 16.07 -6.63 -1.13
N LYS A 89 15.26 -5.55 -1.12
CA LYS A 89 14.51 -5.08 -2.29
C LYS A 89 15.18 -3.88 -2.94
N GLU A 90 15.01 -3.76 -4.25
CA GLU A 90 15.44 -2.59 -5.01
C GLU A 90 14.62 -1.35 -4.60
N SER A 91 15.23 -0.16 -4.72
CA SER A 91 14.57 1.12 -4.39
C SER A 91 13.26 1.34 -5.17
N GLU A 92 13.21 0.89 -6.43
CA GLU A 92 12.04 0.94 -7.32
C GLU A 92 11.04 -0.20 -7.06
N THR A 93 10.81 -0.54 -5.78
CA THR A 93 9.83 -1.54 -5.37
C THR A 93 8.69 -0.91 -4.58
N VAL A 94 7.47 -1.32 -4.88
CA VAL A 94 6.26 -1.04 -4.11
C VAL A 94 5.80 -2.30 -3.39
N VAL A 95 5.74 -2.25 -2.06
CA VAL A 95 5.24 -3.34 -1.22
C VAL A 95 3.79 -3.05 -0.85
N PHE A 96 2.87 -3.84 -1.39
CA PHE A 96 1.43 -3.75 -1.13
C PHE A 96 1.08 -4.49 0.16
N LEU A 97 0.65 -3.74 1.18
CA LEU A 97 0.47 -4.22 2.56
C LEU A 97 -0.95 -4.76 2.80
N THR A 98 -1.97 -4.01 2.37
CA THR A 98 -3.38 -4.44 2.46
C THR A 98 -4.28 -3.70 1.48
N VAL A 99 -5.45 -4.27 1.22
CA VAL A 99 -6.54 -3.64 0.48
C VAL A 99 -7.86 -3.90 1.21
N GLY A 100 -8.72 -2.90 1.35
CA GLY A 100 -9.96 -3.07 2.11
C GLY A 100 -10.79 -1.81 2.24
N PRO A 101 -11.97 -1.92 2.88
CA PRO A 101 -12.75 -0.76 3.31
C PRO A 101 -11.90 0.15 4.22
N HIS A 102 -12.13 1.46 4.19
CA HIS A 102 -11.34 2.47 4.88
C HIS A 102 -10.96 2.08 6.32
N VAL A 103 -11.94 1.75 7.17
CA VAL A 103 -11.67 1.38 8.58
C VAL A 103 -10.80 0.13 8.70
N ARG A 104 -11.02 -0.89 7.85
CA ARG A 104 -10.24 -2.15 7.90
C ARG A 104 -8.82 -1.96 7.37
N ALA A 105 -8.65 -1.17 6.31
CA ALA A 105 -7.34 -0.88 5.75
C ALA A 105 -6.45 -0.18 6.79
N TYR A 106 -6.94 0.89 7.44
CA TYR A 106 -6.15 1.66 8.42
C TYR A 106 -5.96 0.92 9.76
N THR A 107 -6.76 -0.11 10.04
CA THR A 107 -6.53 -1.01 11.18
C THR A 107 -5.72 -2.25 10.78
N MET A 108 -5.30 -2.37 9.52
CA MET A 108 -4.51 -3.48 8.97
C MET A 108 -5.13 -4.86 9.28
N ARG A 109 -6.46 -4.97 9.15
CA ARG A 109 -7.28 -6.16 9.41
C ARG A 109 -7.87 -6.81 8.15
#